data_AF-A0A383CQC3-F1
#
_entry.id   AF-A0A383CQC3-F1
#
_cell.length_a   1.000
_cell.length_b   1.000
_cell.length_c   1.000
_cell.angle_alpha   90.00
_cell.angle_beta   90.00
_cell.angle_gamma   90.00
#
_symmetry.space_group_name_H-M   'P 1'
#
loop_
_entity.id
_entity.type
_entity.pdbx_description
1 polymer ?
#
loop_
_entity_poly.entity_id
_entity_poly.type
_entity_poly.pdbx_seq_one_letter_code
_entity_poly.pdbx_strand_id
1 'polypeptide(L)'
;MKNIISYILFISALNYNAQTPNWIAIKDTTMPFIAIPAEFDTAYRFSHTVGGWEDSHFITRDGLTLYCTYGPIDAFSWLDSTGGALNNFSPFSRGPDFGMDLVTAPDTSSEWFHFDILIANRDSIHHPFINWELSNMARPIFGEGGPHIIKRQDGSVDIFSYATNNTPNYSLDIFVFRDTTINPSGIGTSLPAPVNTDSTKEDNPHIERLSSSEQLLFYE
;
A
#
# COMPACT_ATOMS: atom_id res chain seq x y z
N MET A 1 -32.80 65.46 7.22
CA MET A 1 -33.06 64.07 6.78
C MET A 1 -31.74 63.34 6.76
N LYS A 2 -31.55 62.33 7.62
CA LYS A 2 -30.32 61.54 7.72
C LYS A 2 -30.37 60.44 6.66
N ASN A 3 -29.45 60.47 5.72
CA ASN A 3 -29.32 59.43 4.70
C ASN A 3 -28.83 58.14 5.37
N ILE A 4 -29.71 57.13 5.38
CA ILE A 4 -29.38 55.76 5.79
C ILE A 4 -28.54 55.16 4.67
N ILE A 5 -27.23 55.09 4.88
CA ILE A 5 -26.34 54.28 4.04
C ILE A 5 -26.66 52.83 4.36
N SER A 6 -27.38 52.16 3.44
CA SER A 6 -27.62 50.73 3.49
C SER A 6 -26.32 50.02 3.14
N TYR A 7 -25.72 49.34 4.13
CA TYR A 7 -24.65 48.38 3.87
C TYR A 7 -25.27 47.14 3.22
N ILE A 8 -25.05 46.96 1.92
CA ILE A 8 -25.25 45.67 1.27
C ILE A 8 -24.12 44.77 1.78
N LEU A 9 -24.43 43.94 2.77
CA LEU A 9 -23.56 42.83 3.17
C LEU A 9 -23.63 41.79 2.04
N PHE A 10 -22.71 41.87 1.08
CA PHE A 10 -22.53 40.81 0.10
C PHE A 10 -21.85 39.65 0.83
N ILE A 11 -22.65 38.80 1.46
CA ILE A 11 -22.21 37.47 1.89
C ILE A 11 -22.03 36.69 0.59
N SER A 12 -20.85 36.80 -0.01
CA SER A 12 -20.37 35.75 -0.89
C SER A 12 -20.34 34.49 -0.04
N ALA A 13 -21.35 33.65 -0.20
CA ALA A 13 -21.21 32.23 0.08
C ALA A 13 -20.05 31.78 -0.81
N LEU A 14 -18.84 31.84 -0.25
CA LEU A 14 -17.73 31.07 -0.76
C LEU A 14 -18.24 29.64 -0.67
N ASN A 15 -18.69 29.11 -1.80
CA ASN A 15 -18.76 27.68 -2.00
C ASN A 15 -17.36 27.18 -1.68
N TYR A 16 -17.14 26.78 -0.43
CA TYR A 16 -16.11 25.84 -0.02
C TYR A 16 -16.48 24.48 -0.62
N ASN A 17 -16.74 24.44 -1.93
CA ASN A 17 -16.45 23.27 -2.72
C ASN A 17 -14.93 23.22 -2.66
N ALA A 18 -14.40 22.55 -1.64
CA ALA A 18 -13.00 22.17 -1.61
C ALA A 18 -12.76 21.48 -2.95
N GLN A 19 -12.15 22.20 -3.90
CA GLN A 19 -11.82 21.59 -5.17
C GLN A 19 -10.93 20.40 -4.83
N THR A 20 -11.37 19.21 -5.22
CA THR A 20 -10.56 18.01 -5.06
C THR A 20 -9.18 18.33 -5.64
N PRO A 21 -8.10 18.17 -4.86
CA PRO A 21 -6.77 18.57 -5.33
C PRO A 21 -6.49 17.89 -6.67
N ASN A 22 -5.94 18.65 -7.62
CA ASN A 22 -5.50 18.09 -8.90
C ASN A 22 -4.23 17.27 -8.65
N TRP A 23 -4.43 16.04 -8.18
CA TRP A 23 -3.36 15.12 -7.81
C TRP A 23 -2.40 14.84 -8.97
N ILE A 24 -2.88 14.84 -10.21
CA ILE A 24 -2.01 14.68 -11.38
C ILE A 24 -1.06 15.87 -11.48
N ALA A 25 -1.59 17.11 -11.44
CA ALA A 25 -0.77 18.31 -11.51
C ALA A 25 0.21 18.46 -10.32
N ILE A 26 -0.24 18.13 -9.09
CA ILE A 26 0.63 18.16 -7.90
C ILE A 26 1.75 17.13 -8.05
N LYS A 27 1.40 15.89 -8.42
CA LYS A 27 2.40 14.85 -8.68
C LYS A 27 3.37 15.32 -9.74
N ASP A 28 2.89 15.83 -10.88
CA ASP A 28 3.70 16.30 -12.01
C ASP A 28 4.69 17.39 -11.68
N THR A 29 4.34 18.30 -10.78
CA THR A 29 5.17 19.46 -10.43
C THR A 29 6.03 19.26 -9.20
N THR A 30 5.89 18.13 -8.49
CA THR A 30 6.67 17.83 -7.28
C THR A 30 7.89 16.97 -7.61
N MET A 31 9.05 17.33 -7.03
CA MET A 31 10.30 16.59 -7.09
C MET A 31 10.93 16.54 -5.69
N PRO A 32 11.48 15.40 -5.24
CA PRO A 32 12.15 15.32 -3.95
C PRO A 32 13.42 16.18 -3.94
N PHE A 33 13.73 16.75 -2.78
CA PHE A 33 14.98 17.47 -2.53
C PHE A 33 16.04 16.50 -2.00
N ILE A 34 17.17 16.40 -2.70
CA ILE A 34 18.30 15.56 -2.26
C ILE A 34 19.25 16.42 -1.44
N ALA A 35 19.27 16.18 -0.12
CA ALA A 35 20.12 16.92 0.80
C ALA A 35 21.63 16.61 0.65
N ILE A 36 21.98 15.42 0.14
CA ILE A 36 23.37 14.95 0.00
C ILE A 36 23.61 14.42 -1.43
N PRO A 37 23.70 15.29 -2.44
CA PRO A 37 23.77 14.88 -3.85
C PRO A 37 25.08 14.16 -4.24
N ALA A 38 26.08 14.15 -3.37
CA ALA A 38 27.31 13.39 -3.58
C ALA A 38 27.14 11.88 -3.23
N GLU A 39 26.14 11.52 -2.43
CA GLU A 39 25.87 10.14 -2.01
C GLU A 39 24.72 9.49 -2.78
N PHE A 40 23.83 10.28 -3.37
CA PHE A 40 22.61 9.80 -4.02
C PHE A 40 22.49 10.31 -5.45
N ASP A 41 22.01 9.43 -6.34
CA ASP A 41 21.68 9.78 -7.72
C ASP A 41 20.53 10.78 -7.80
N THR A 42 20.38 11.39 -8.98
CA THR A 42 19.22 12.25 -9.26
C THR A 42 17.93 11.44 -9.11
N ALA A 43 17.06 11.89 -8.22
CA ALA A 43 15.77 11.27 -8.02
C ALA A 43 14.96 11.37 -9.30
N TYR A 44 14.36 10.25 -9.69
CA TYR A 44 13.41 10.20 -10.76
C TYR A 44 12.09 9.70 -10.20
N ARG A 45 10.99 10.13 -10.82
CA ARG A 45 9.69 9.55 -10.51
C ARG A 45 9.64 8.19 -11.19
N PHE A 46 9.30 7.15 -10.44
CA PHE A 46 8.91 5.89 -11.06
C PHE A 46 7.76 6.16 -12.04
N SER A 47 7.73 5.48 -13.17
CA SER A 47 6.70 5.63 -14.22
C SER A 47 5.29 5.23 -13.77
N HIS A 48 5.07 5.02 -12.47
CA HIS A 48 3.81 4.58 -11.91
C HIS A 48 3.03 5.73 -11.31
N THR A 49 1.93 6.03 -11.98
CA THR A 49 0.78 6.67 -11.37
C THR A 49 -0.43 5.82 -11.71
N VAL A 50 -0.47 4.58 -11.21
CA VAL A 50 -1.60 3.67 -11.46
C VAL A 50 -2.92 4.23 -10.89
N GLY A 51 -2.83 5.21 -9.98
CA GLY A 51 -3.99 5.79 -9.31
C GLY A 51 -4.47 4.82 -8.24
N GLY A 52 -4.81 5.32 -7.06
CA GLY A 52 -5.04 4.49 -5.88
C GLY A 52 -4.07 4.83 -4.75
N TRP A 53 -4.23 4.14 -3.64
CA TRP A 53 -3.34 4.20 -2.48
C TRP A 53 -2.26 3.14 -2.61
N GLU A 54 -1.02 3.52 -2.33
CA GLU A 54 0.13 2.63 -2.31
C GLU A 54 0.88 2.84 -1.00
N ASP A 55 1.23 1.75 -0.32
CA ASP A 55 1.99 1.75 0.93
C ASP A 55 3.00 0.59 0.97
N SER A 56 3.81 0.54 2.03
CA SER A 56 4.70 -0.59 2.35
C SER A 56 5.60 -1.03 1.18
N HIS A 57 6.14 -0.09 0.42
CA HIS A 57 6.97 -0.42 -0.75
C HIS A 57 8.24 -1.16 -0.34
N PHE A 58 8.50 -2.30 -0.98
CA PHE A 58 9.71 -3.08 -0.78
C PHE A 58 10.36 -3.43 -2.13
N ILE A 59 11.65 -3.13 -2.28
CA ILE A 59 12.45 -3.53 -3.44
C ILE A 59 13.50 -4.55 -3.01
N THR A 60 13.64 -5.63 -3.77
CA THR A 60 14.67 -6.64 -3.51
C THR A 60 16.08 -6.03 -3.62
N ARG A 61 17.05 -6.60 -2.91
CA ARG A 61 18.44 -6.08 -2.88
C ARG A 61 19.14 -6.04 -4.24
N ASP A 62 18.75 -6.90 -5.16
CA ASP A 62 19.22 -6.86 -6.56
C ASP A 62 18.56 -5.76 -7.38
N GLY A 63 17.55 -5.09 -6.83
CA GLY A 63 16.79 -4.02 -7.45
C GLY A 63 15.83 -4.50 -8.54
N LEU A 64 15.54 -5.79 -8.67
CA LEU A 64 14.83 -6.35 -9.83
C LEU A 64 13.34 -6.64 -9.59
N THR A 65 12.91 -6.69 -8.34
CA THR A 65 11.51 -6.91 -7.97
C THR A 65 11.06 -5.85 -6.98
N LEU A 66 9.91 -5.21 -7.25
CA LEU A 66 9.27 -4.21 -6.42
C LEU A 66 7.91 -4.73 -5.99
N TYR A 67 7.57 -4.51 -4.72
CA TYR A 67 6.27 -4.79 -4.14
C TYR A 67 5.68 -3.51 -3.56
N CYS A 68 4.36 -3.46 -3.46
CA CYS A 68 3.66 -2.50 -2.62
C CYS A 68 2.35 -3.12 -2.11
N THR A 69 1.89 -2.62 -0.97
CA THR A 69 0.50 -2.73 -0.56
C THR A 69 -0.31 -1.75 -1.41
N TYR A 70 -1.40 -2.19 -2.01
CA TYR A 70 -2.21 -1.40 -2.94
C TYR A 70 -3.69 -1.48 -2.63
N GLY A 71 -4.37 -0.35 -2.77
CA GLY A 71 -5.82 -0.26 -2.75
C GLY A 71 -6.31 0.64 -3.88
N PRO A 72 -7.26 0.21 -4.72
CA PRO A 72 -7.76 1.00 -5.85
C PRO A 72 -8.75 2.08 -5.40
N ILE A 73 -8.26 3.01 -4.57
CA ILE A 73 -9.09 4.00 -3.87
C ILE A 73 -8.39 5.34 -3.68
N ASP A 74 -9.17 6.43 -3.70
CA ASP A 74 -8.78 7.71 -3.10
C ASP A 74 -9.00 7.65 -1.59
N ALA A 75 -8.02 7.10 -0.84
CA ALA A 75 -8.26 6.78 0.56
C ALA A 75 -8.48 8.02 1.44
N PHE A 76 -7.90 9.18 1.09
CA PHE A 76 -8.19 10.41 1.83
C PHE A 76 -9.66 10.81 1.73
N SER A 77 -10.20 10.81 0.50
CA SER A 77 -11.61 11.17 0.28
C SER A 77 -12.56 10.14 0.90
N TRP A 78 -12.22 8.86 0.81
CA TRP A 78 -13.00 7.77 1.42
C TRP A 78 -13.00 7.84 2.95
N LEU A 79 -11.82 7.97 3.57
CA LEU A 79 -11.69 8.06 5.03
C LEU A 79 -12.44 9.28 5.57
N ASP A 80 -12.34 10.43 4.90
CA ASP A 80 -13.06 11.66 5.29
C ASP A 80 -14.58 11.49 5.17
N SER A 81 -15.06 10.85 4.10
CA SER A 81 -16.50 10.76 3.80
C SER A 81 -17.22 9.62 4.52
N THR A 82 -16.53 8.52 4.82
CA THR A 82 -17.17 7.29 5.33
C THR A 82 -16.59 6.80 6.65
N GLY A 83 -15.48 7.38 7.11
CA GLY A 83 -14.73 6.87 8.25
C GLY A 83 -14.02 5.54 7.97
N GLY A 84 -13.81 5.19 6.70
CA GLY A 84 -13.17 3.92 6.32
C GLY A 84 -14.13 2.74 6.28
N ALA A 85 -15.42 2.97 5.99
CA ALA A 85 -16.40 1.88 5.90
C ALA A 85 -16.09 0.99 4.67
N LEU A 86 -15.72 -0.27 4.92
CA LEU A 86 -15.26 -1.21 3.89
C LEU A 86 -16.32 -1.55 2.84
N ASN A 87 -17.60 -1.43 3.20
CA ASN A 87 -18.73 -1.68 2.32
C ASN A 87 -19.30 -0.41 1.64
N ASN A 88 -18.54 0.69 1.68
CA ASN A 88 -18.90 1.95 1.05
C ASN A 88 -17.65 2.67 0.54
N PHE A 89 -16.94 2.03 -0.37
CA PHE A 89 -15.70 2.53 -0.97
C PHE A 89 -15.85 2.82 -2.47
N SER A 90 -16.83 2.20 -3.17
CA SER A 90 -17.01 2.33 -4.63
C SER A 90 -17.06 3.77 -5.17
N PRO A 91 -17.71 4.75 -4.50
CA PRO A 91 -17.70 6.14 -4.96
C PRO A 91 -16.31 6.79 -5.00
N PHE A 92 -15.33 6.20 -4.31
CA PHE A 92 -13.97 6.69 -4.16
C PHE A 92 -12.96 5.81 -4.92
N SER A 93 -13.42 4.80 -5.66
CA SER A 93 -12.55 3.92 -6.43
C SER A 93 -11.68 4.70 -7.41
N ARG A 94 -10.40 4.36 -7.43
CA ARG A 94 -9.39 5.06 -8.23
C ARG A 94 -8.28 4.11 -8.66
N GLY A 95 -7.98 4.13 -9.95
CA GLY A 95 -7.00 3.24 -10.55
C GLY A 95 -7.60 1.90 -10.99
N PRO A 96 -6.79 1.02 -11.59
CA PRO A 96 -7.19 -0.33 -11.94
C PRO A 96 -7.26 -1.21 -10.69
N ASP A 97 -8.17 -2.19 -10.69
CA ASP A 97 -8.30 -3.16 -9.60
C ASP A 97 -7.24 -4.26 -9.59
N PHE A 98 -6.45 -4.40 -10.67
CA PHE A 98 -5.49 -5.50 -10.87
C PHE A 98 -6.07 -6.91 -10.67
N GLY A 99 -7.40 -7.06 -10.75
CA GLY A 99 -8.09 -8.34 -10.49
C GLY A 99 -8.35 -8.66 -9.02
N MET A 100 -8.24 -7.69 -8.10
CA MET A 100 -8.65 -7.84 -6.69
C MET A 100 -10.14 -8.18 -6.58
N ASP A 101 -10.52 -9.05 -5.62
CA ASP A 101 -11.92 -9.46 -5.41
C ASP A 101 -12.68 -8.49 -4.50
N LEU A 102 -13.05 -7.33 -5.01
CA LEU A 102 -13.71 -6.29 -4.21
C LEU A 102 -15.23 -6.48 -4.04
N VAL A 103 -15.78 -7.63 -4.43
CA VAL A 103 -17.22 -7.91 -4.42
C VAL A 103 -17.62 -8.99 -3.42
N THR A 104 -16.71 -9.88 -3.06
CA THR A 104 -16.96 -10.86 -2.00
C THR A 104 -16.92 -10.17 -0.63
N ALA A 105 -18.05 -10.18 0.08
CA ALA A 105 -18.19 -9.60 1.41
C ALA A 105 -18.46 -10.69 2.49
N PRO A 106 -18.02 -10.48 3.75
CA PRO A 106 -18.35 -11.36 4.86
C PRO A 106 -19.80 -11.21 5.33
N ASP A 107 -20.51 -10.19 4.84
CA ASP A 107 -21.91 -9.90 5.12
C ASP A 107 -22.75 -9.84 3.83
N THR A 108 -23.90 -9.17 3.86
CA THR A 108 -24.78 -9.03 2.69
C THR A 108 -24.46 -7.81 1.83
N SER A 109 -23.35 -7.11 2.08
CA SER A 109 -22.92 -5.97 1.28
C SER A 109 -22.54 -6.42 -0.14
N SER A 110 -22.67 -5.51 -1.11
CA SER A 110 -22.31 -5.78 -2.51
C SER A 110 -20.83 -5.55 -2.81
N GLU A 111 -20.08 -5.03 -1.84
CA GLU A 111 -18.68 -4.66 -1.98
C GLU A 111 -17.96 -4.81 -0.64
N TRP A 112 -16.67 -5.09 -0.70
CA TRP A 112 -15.81 -5.19 0.48
C TRP A 112 -14.38 -4.77 0.16
N PHE A 113 -13.98 -3.63 0.69
CA PHE A 113 -12.63 -3.11 0.52
C PHE A 113 -11.60 -3.87 1.34
N HIS A 114 -10.47 -4.17 0.72
CA HIS A 114 -9.24 -4.65 1.32
C HIS A 114 -8.05 -4.18 0.47
N PHE A 115 -6.87 -4.16 1.08
CA PHE A 115 -5.62 -3.90 0.39
C PHE A 115 -4.99 -5.23 -0.01
N ASP A 116 -4.34 -5.29 -1.16
CA ASP A 116 -3.57 -6.46 -1.58
C ASP A 116 -2.13 -6.08 -1.91
N ILE A 117 -1.26 -7.09 -2.02
CA ILE A 117 0.11 -6.89 -2.48
C ILE A 117 0.16 -6.93 -4.01
N LEU A 118 0.68 -5.87 -4.62
CA LEU A 118 1.11 -5.90 -6.02
C LEU A 118 2.62 -6.19 -6.12
N ILE A 119 3.00 -6.83 -7.22
CA ILE A 119 4.38 -7.13 -7.58
C ILE A 119 4.68 -6.61 -8.99
N ALA A 120 5.87 -6.06 -9.19
CA ALA A 120 6.41 -5.72 -10.49
C ALA A 120 7.86 -6.20 -10.62
N ASN A 121 8.20 -6.67 -11.82
CA ASN A 121 9.55 -7.16 -12.13
C ASN A 121 10.18 -6.36 -13.27
N ARG A 122 11.51 -6.34 -13.29
CA ARG A 122 12.32 -5.80 -14.39
C ARG A 122 13.59 -6.62 -14.58
N ASP A 123 14.07 -6.66 -15.81
CA ASP A 123 15.28 -7.44 -16.17
C ASP A 123 16.59 -6.71 -15.84
N SER A 124 16.53 -5.41 -15.54
CA SER A 124 17.70 -4.58 -15.27
C SER A 124 17.34 -3.42 -14.34
N ILE A 125 18.30 -3.00 -13.50
CA ILE A 125 18.16 -1.83 -12.63
C ILE A 125 17.99 -0.51 -13.41
N HIS A 126 18.30 -0.51 -14.70
CA HIS A 126 18.13 0.64 -15.60
C HIS A 126 16.77 0.69 -16.30
N HIS A 127 15.98 -0.38 -16.22
CA HIS A 127 14.65 -0.42 -16.78
C HIS A 127 13.61 0.08 -15.76
N PRO A 128 12.53 0.73 -16.20
CA PRO A 128 11.40 0.98 -15.33
C PRO A 128 10.72 -0.34 -14.94
N PHE A 129 10.14 -0.40 -13.75
CA PHE A 129 9.04 -1.33 -13.50
C PHE A 129 7.87 -0.85 -14.38
N ILE A 130 7.16 -1.74 -15.08
CA ILE A 130 6.04 -1.33 -15.96
C ILE A 130 4.83 -2.27 -15.90
N ASN A 131 5.06 -3.53 -15.51
CA ASN A 131 4.03 -4.55 -15.46
C ASN A 131 3.79 -4.90 -13.99
N TRP A 132 2.77 -4.28 -13.40
CA TRP A 132 2.26 -4.67 -12.10
C TRP A 132 1.23 -5.77 -12.25
N GLU A 133 1.28 -6.73 -11.34
CA GLU A 133 0.31 -7.79 -11.20
C GLU A 133 -0.03 -7.97 -9.73
N LEU A 134 -1.23 -8.48 -9.48
CA LEU A 134 -1.65 -8.92 -8.16
C LEU A 134 -0.80 -10.11 -7.71
N SER A 135 -0.35 -10.13 -6.46
CA SER A 135 0.42 -11.26 -5.95
C SER A 135 -0.43 -12.54 -5.89
N ASN A 136 0.22 -13.69 -5.95
CA ASN A 136 -0.42 -15.01 -5.82
C ASN A 136 -0.94 -15.30 -4.40
N MET A 137 -0.73 -14.39 -3.45
CA MET A 137 -1.23 -14.49 -2.07
C MET A 137 -2.56 -13.77 -1.86
N ALA A 138 -3.01 -12.98 -2.84
CA ALA A 138 -4.24 -12.20 -2.73
C ALA A 138 -5.44 -13.10 -2.44
N ARG A 139 -6.28 -12.68 -1.50
CA ARG A 139 -7.45 -13.45 -1.05
C ARG A 139 -8.65 -12.54 -0.83
N PRO A 140 -9.86 -13.00 -1.17
CA PRO A 140 -11.07 -12.24 -0.88
C PRO A 140 -11.21 -11.94 0.61
N ILE A 141 -11.78 -10.78 0.94
CA ILE A 141 -12.12 -10.32 2.31
C ILE A 141 -10.92 -9.92 3.17
N PHE A 142 -9.76 -10.57 2.96
CA PHE A 142 -8.55 -10.34 3.72
C PHE A 142 -7.72 -9.24 3.06
N GLY A 143 -7.05 -8.44 3.89
CA GLY A 143 -6.03 -7.52 3.45
C GLY A 143 -4.65 -8.13 3.62
N GLU A 144 -3.79 -7.84 2.67
CA GLU A 144 -2.40 -8.24 2.59
C GLU A 144 -1.52 -7.00 2.41
N GLY A 145 -0.44 -6.91 3.18
CA GLY A 145 0.48 -5.77 3.12
C GLY A 145 1.83 -6.05 3.74
N GLY A 146 2.70 -5.05 3.75
CA GLY A 146 4.02 -5.16 4.39
C GLY A 146 4.93 -6.27 3.83
N PRO A 147 5.04 -6.49 2.51
CA PRO A 147 5.89 -7.55 1.98
C PRO A 147 7.37 -7.26 2.27
N HIS A 148 8.09 -8.28 2.74
CA HIS A 148 9.54 -8.22 2.92
C HIS A 148 10.21 -9.55 2.62
N ILE A 149 11.37 -9.52 1.97
CA ILE A 149 11.99 -10.72 1.39
C ILE A 149 13.46 -10.80 1.72
N ILE A 150 13.92 -12.00 2.10
CA ILE A 150 15.33 -12.35 2.20
C ILE A 150 15.66 -13.37 1.11
N LYS A 151 16.57 -12.98 0.19
CA LYS A 151 17.14 -13.88 -0.80
C LYS A 151 18.43 -14.55 -0.28
N ARG A 152 18.71 -15.74 -0.79
CA ARG A 152 20.00 -16.42 -0.66
C ARG A 152 20.99 -15.92 -1.71
N GLN A 153 22.26 -16.30 -1.57
CA GLN A 153 23.30 -15.93 -2.52
C GLN A 153 23.04 -16.50 -3.93
N ASP A 154 22.35 -17.63 -4.03
CA ASP A 154 21.95 -18.24 -5.30
C ASP A 154 20.70 -17.60 -5.93
N GLY A 155 20.14 -16.55 -5.30
CA GLY A 155 18.94 -15.84 -5.76
C GLY A 155 17.62 -16.47 -5.34
N SER A 156 17.61 -17.66 -4.72
CA SER A 156 16.39 -18.27 -4.18
C SER A 156 15.84 -17.45 -2.99
N VAL A 157 14.52 -17.49 -2.78
CA VAL A 157 13.89 -16.80 -1.64
C VAL A 157 13.97 -17.71 -0.41
N ASP A 158 14.72 -17.27 0.61
CA ASP A 158 14.78 -17.94 1.91
C ASP A 158 13.52 -17.67 2.71
N ILE A 159 13.15 -16.39 2.82
CA ILE A 159 11.98 -15.92 3.56
C ILE A 159 11.22 -14.92 2.72
N PHE A 160 9.92 -15.10 2.66
CA PHE A 160 8.97 -14.06 2.30
C PHE A 160 8.07 -13.83 3.51
N SER A 161 8.02 -12.61 4.04
CA SER A 161 7.12 -12.21 5.10
C SER A 161 6.14 -11.15 4.63
N TYR A 162 4.95 -11.16 5.19
CA TYR A 162 3.93 -10.14 4.95
C TYR A 162 2.96 -10.09 6.13
N ALA A 163 2.27 -8.97 6.28
CA ALA A 163 1.16 -8.81 7.20
C ALA A 163 -0.15 -9.20 6.50
N THR A 164 -1.03 -9.88 7.22
CA THR A 164 -2.40 -10.10 6.76
C THR A 164 -3.34 -10.21 7.93
N ASN A 165 -4.61 -9.82 7.72
CA ASN A 165 -5.64 -10.05 8.73
C ASN A 165 -6.11 -11.51 8.73
N ASN A 166 -6.31 -12.04 9.92
CA ASN A 166 -6.85 -13.38 10.15
C ASN A 166 -8.38 -13.38 10.35
N THR A 167 -8.99 -12.20 10.45
CA THR A 167 -10.43 -12.03 10.50
C THR A 167 -10.84 -10.76 9.74
N PRO A 168 -12.11 -10.65 9.28
CA PRO A 168 -12.58 -9.45 8.57
C PRO A 168 -12.49 -8.16 9.39
N ASN A 169 -12.41 -8.24 10.72
CA ASN A 169 -12.36 -7.08 11.63
C ASN A 169 -10.93 -6.63 11.96
N TYR A 170 -9.96 -6.85 11.07
CA TYR A 170 -8.55 -6.45 11.22
C TYR A 170 -7.83 -7.06 12.44
N SER A 171 -7.77 -8.38 12.49
CA SER A 171 -6.80 -9.09 13.34
C SER A 171 -5.51 -9.31 12.54
N LEU A 172 -4.64 -8.30 12.46
CA LEU A 172 -3.39 -8.38 11.69
C LEU A 172 -2.38 -9.31 12.36
N ASP A 173 -1.68 -10.10 11.55
CA ASP A 173 -0.62 -11.00 11.98
C ASP A 173 0.45 -11.09 10.87
N ILE A 174 1.69 -11.41 11.27
CA ILE A 174 2.78 -11.61 10.31
C ILE A 174 2.86 -13.08 9.90
N PHE A 175 2.76 -13.32 8.61
CA PHE A 175 2.90 -14.62 7.98
C PHE A 175 4.23 -14.72 7.24
N VAL A 176 4.75 -15.94 7.18
CA VAL A 176 6.00 -16.25 6.49
C VAL A 176 5.86 -17.46 5.57
N PHE A 177 6.55 -17.39 4.44
CA PHE A 177 6.95 -18.54 3.65
C PHE A 177 8.46 -18.75 3.82
N ARG A 178 8.87 -20.00 3.92
CA ARG A 178 10.27 -20.43 3.89
C ARG A 178 10.52 -21.18 2.59
N ASP A 179 11.72 -21.07 2.04
CA ASP A 179 12.14 -21.86 0.87
C ASP A 179 11.16 -21.74 -0.31
N THR A 180 10.89 -20.51 -0.72
CA THR A 180 9.79 -20.21 -1.63
C THR A 180 10.24 -19.52 -2.91
N THR A 181 9.27 -19.06 -3.70
CA THR A 181 9.49 -18.27 -4.92
C THR A 181 9.30 -16.78 -4.63
N ILE A 182 9.59 -15.95 -5.64
CA ILE A 182 9.44 -14.49 -5.56
C ILE A 182 7.96 -14.06 -5.49
N ASN A 183 7.02 -14.91 -5.92
CA ASN A 183 5.59 -14.65 -5.86
C ASN A 183 4.88 -15.92 -5.32
N PRO A 184 5.00 -16.20 -4.01
CA PRO A 184 4.47 -17.41 -3.40
C PRO A 184 2.94 -17.47 -3.49
N SER A 185 2.39 -18.68 -3.52
CA SER A 185 0.93 -18.90 -3.50
C SER A 185 0.47 -19.46 -2.16
N GLY A 186 -0.72 -19.05 -1.72
CA GLY A 186 -1.33 -19.50 -0.45
C GLY A 186 -1.13 -18.49 0.68
N ILE A 187 -1.26 -18.95 1.93
CA ILE A 187 -1.22 -18.08 3.12
C ILE A 187 0.13 -18.09 3.87
N GLY A 188 0.91 -19.15 3.72
CA GLY A 188 2.15 -19.33 4.50
C GLY A 188 1.86 -19.78 5.94
N THR A 189 2.75 -19.44 6.87
CA THR A 189 2.65 -19.80 8.29
C THR A 189 2.76 -18.55 9.15
N SER A 190 1.82 -18.36 10.07
CA SER A 190 1.91 -17.29 11.08
C SER A 190 3.19 -17.44 11.90
N LEU A 191 3.87 -16.32 12.18
CA LEU A 191 4.94 -16.34 13.17
C LEU A 191 4.36 -16.67 14.55
N PRO A 192 5.08 -17.48 15.36
CA PRO A 192 4.61 -17.84 16.70
C PRO A 192 4.87 -16.70 17.69
N ALA A 193 4.36 -16.88 18.91
CA ALA A 193 4.64 -15.98 20.02
C ALA A 193 6.16 -15.80 20.23
N PRO A 194 6.63 -14.60 20.58
CA PRO A 194 5.85 -13.44 21.00
C PRO A 194 5.32 -12.57 19.84
N VAL A 195 5.62 -12.89 18.59
CA VAL A 195 5.29 -12.01 17.46
C VAL A 195 3.78 -11.87 17.29
N ASN A 196 3.01 -12.96 17.34
CA ASN A 196 1.56 -12.94 17.16
C ASN A 196 0.78 -12.83 18.48
N THR A 197 1.33 -12.13 19.47
CA THR A 197 0.68 -12.03 20.79
C THR A 197 -0.28 -10.85 20.93
N ASP A 198 -0.20 -9.84 20.05
CA ASP A 198 -1.05 -8.66 20.06
C ASP A 198 -1.56 -8.36 18.66
N SER A 199 -2.51 -9.20 18.20
CA SER A 199 -3.05 -9.30 16.82
C SER A 199 -3.70 -8.04 16.22
N THR A 200 -3.40 -6.87 16.75
CA THR A 200 -3.86 -5.55 16.31
C THR A 200 -2.69 -4.60 16.01
N LYS A 201 -1.44 -5.03 16.18
CA LYS A 201 -0.25 -4.17 16.14
C LYS A 201 0.93 -4.85 15.44
N GLU A 202 0.67 -5.72 14.47
CA GLU A 202 1.74 -6.27 13.66
C GLU A 202 1.49 -5.93 12.19
N ASP A 203 2.16 -4.87 11.74
CA ASP A 203 2.19 -4.41 10.37
C ASP A 203 3.65 -4.22 9.89
N ASN A 204 3.82 -4.19 8.57
CA ASN A 204 5.06 -3.83 7.88
C ASN A 204 6.34 -4.54 8.39
N PRO A 205 6.37 -5.89 8.42
CA PRO A 205 7.55 -6.61 8.89
C PRO A 205 8.79 -6.27 8.06
N HIS A 206 9.91 -6.01 8.73
CA HIS A 206 11.23 -5.88 8.13
C HIS A 206 12.16 -6.93 8.74
N ILE A 207 12.68 -7.85 7.91
CA ILE A 207 13.54 -8.94 8.36
C ILE A 207 14.94 -8.77 7.80
N GLU A 208 15.93 -8.79 8.69
CA GLU A 208 17.34 -8.71 8.34
C GLU A 208 18.11 -9.94 8.80
N ARG A 209 19.06 -10.38 7.97
CA ARG A 209 19.94 -11.49 8.34
C ARG A 209 21.20 -10.93 9.00
N LEU A 210 21.39 -11.23 10.28
CA LEU A 210 22.59 -10.83 11.03
C LEU A 210 23.74 -11.83 10.84
N SER A 211 23.41 -13.12 10.75
CA SER A 211 24.38 -14.20 10.55
C SER A 211 23.74 -15.40 9.84
N SER A 212 24.46 -16.50 9.67
CA SER A 212 23.92 -17.74 9.09
C SER A 212 22.81 -18.38 9.92
N SER A 213 22.71 -18.03 11.21
CA SER A 213 21.72 -18.60 12.15
C SER A 213 20.86 -17.55 12.84
N GLU A 214 21.12 -16.26 12.63
CA GLU A 214 20.42 -15.18 13.32
C GLU A 214 19.74 -14.23 12.35
N GLN A 215 18.50 -13.90 12.69
CA GLN A 215 17.65 -12.98 11.96
C GLN A 215 17.08 -11.98 12.96
N LEU A 216 16.94 -10.74 12.51
CA LEU A 216 16.31 -9.66 13.25
C LEU A 216 15.02 -9.30 12.54
N LEU A 217 13.90 -9.28 13.26
CA LEU A 217 12.60 -8.86 12.78
C LEU A 217 12.23 -7.56 13.48
N PHE A 218 11.90 -6.54 12.68
CA PHE A 218 11.24 -5.32 13.11
C PHE A 218 9.81 -5.34 12.59
N TYR A 219 8.86 -4.85 13.37
CA TYR A 219 7.45 -4.73 13.01
C TYR A 219 6.81 -3.64 13.87
N GLU A 220 5.70 -3.08 13.38
CA GLU A 220 4.96 -1.99 14.03
C GLU A 220 3.55 -2.39 14.47
#